data_AF-A0A5N8XTA6-F1
#
_entry.id   AF-A0A5N8XTA6-F1
#
_cell.length_a   1.000
_cell.length_b   1.000
_cell.length_c   1.000
_cell.angle_alpha   90.00
_cell.angle_beta   90.00
_cell.angle_gamma   90.00
#
_symmetry.space_group_name_H-M   'P 1'
#
loop_
_entity.id
_entity.type
_entity.pdbx_description
1 polymer ?
#
loop_
_entity_poly.entity_id
_entity_poly.type
_entity_poly.pdbx_seq_one_letter_code
_entity_poly.pdbx_strand_id
1 'polypeptide(L)'
;MRISAAQRAENENRVRAAMDRLLRGEIPPGGKCDVKTLAREAGVDRTAFYGTRPYAHLRVEFERRQKALQQAGEIPDPREAQIARLKAANTKLNERLAQSEQTVDELTDFRTQALARLAAQREEIVRLREAAAGTSRVSRLPAPRTTVIGTCS
;
A
#
# COMPACT_ATOMS: atom_id res chain seq x y z
N MET A 1 -33.77 -33.78 26.41
CA MET A 1 -33.18 -33.51 27.74
C MET A 1 -33.82 -32.22 28.29
N ARG A 2 -34.67 -32.30 29.33
CA ARG A 2 -35.27 -31.12 29.96
C ARG A 2 -34.36 -30.68 31.10
N ILE A 3 -33.64 -29.57 30.90
CA ILE A 3 -32.87 -28.91 31.96
C ILE A 3 -33.82 -28.24 32.95
N SER A 4 -33.52 -28.28 34.24
CA SER A 4 -34.30 -27.57 35.27
C SER A 4 -34.18 -26.05 35.09
N ALA A 5 -35.12 -25.29 35.67
CA ALA A 5 -35.05 -23.84 35.64
C ALA A 5 -33.78 -23.30 36.33
N ALA A 6 -33.36 -23.94 37.43
CA ALA A 6 -32.13 -23.61 38.14
C ALA A 6 -30.89 -23.85 37.26
N GLN A 7 -30.81 -25.01 36.60
CA GLN A 7 -29.70 -25.33 35.68
C GLN A 7 -29.66 -24.37 34.49
N ARG A 8 -30.83 -23.95 33.99
CA ARG A 8 -30.90 -22.95 32.92
C ARG A 8 -30.32 -21.62 33.40
N ALA A 9 -30.74 -21.12 34.55
CA ALA A 9 -30.24 -19.87 35.11
C ALA A 9 -28.72 -19.90 35.37
N GLU A 10 -28.21 -21.02 35.91
CA GLU A 10 -26.78 -21.22 36.11
C GLU A 10 -26.00 -21.17 34.79
N ASN A 11 -26.49 -21.87 33.76
CA ASN A 11 -25.88 -21.83 32.43
C ASN A 11 -25.89 -20.42 31.84
N GLU A 12 -27.00 -19.68 31.97
CA GLU A 12 -27.05 -18.29 31.49
C GLU A 12 -26.03 -17.40 32.20
N ASN A 13 -25.86 -17.57 33.52
CA ASN A 13 -24.86 -16.84 34.29
C ASN A 13 -23.45 -17.16 33.83
N ARG A 14 -23.13 -18.44 33.56
CA ARG A 14 -21.84 -18.86 32.99
C ARG A 14 -21.61 -18.25 31.60
N VAL A 15 -22.65 -18.22 30.76
CA VAL A 15 -22.58 -17.60 29.43
C VAL A 15 -22.33 -16.10 29.54
N ARG A 16 -23.05 -15.37 30.41
CA ARG A 16 -22.83 -13.92 30.59
C ARG A 16 -21.44 -13.62 31.14
N ALA A 17 -20.94 -14.41 32.10
CA ALA A 17 -19.57 -14.26 32.60
C ALA A 17 -18.52 -14.52 31.51
N ALA A 18 -18.70 -15.55 30.68
CA ALA A 18 -17.83 -15.80 29.54
C ALA A 18 -17.91 -14.68 28.49
N MET A 19 -19.10 -14.14 28.27
CA MET A 19 -19.33 -13.00 27.38
C MET A 19 -18.50 -11.78 27.80
N ASP A 20 -18.57 -11.41 29.07
CA ASP A 20 -17.86 -10.24 29.59
C ASP A 20 -16.33 -10.41 29.51
N ARG A 21 -15.80 -11.61 29.78
CA ARG A 21 -14.36 -11.90 29.60
C ARG A 21 -13.92 -11.75 28.15
N LEU A 22 -14.66 -12.37 27.22
CA LEU A 22 -14.32 -12.29 25.78
C LEU A 22 -14.39 -10.84 25.26
N LEU A 23 -15.39 -10.06 25.70
CA LEU A 23 -15.54 -8.66 25.30
C LEU A 23 -14.46 -7.74 25.89
N ARG A 24 -13.83 -8.11 27.01
CA ARG A 24 -12.63 -7.43 27.54
C ARG A 24 -11.32 -7.83 26.83
N GLY A 25 -11.39 -8.77 25.89
CA GLY A 25 -10.23 -9.27 25.17
C GLY A 25 -9.46 -10.38 25.90
N GLU A 26 -10.02 -10.95 26.97
CA GLU A 26 -9.50 -12.17 27.61
C GLU A 26 -9.82 -13.40 26.73
N ILE A 27 -9.20 -13.45 25.54
CA ILE A 27 -9.45 -14.49 24.55
C ILE A 27 -8.58 -15.71 24.88
N PRO A 28 -9.19 -16.89 25.11
CA PRO A 28 -8.45 -18.12 25.38
C PRO A 28 -7.59 -18.53 24.16
N PRO A 29 -6.45 -19.22 24.37
CA PRO A 29 -5.60 -19.68 23.29
C PRO A 29 -6.36 -20.46 22.21
N GLY A 30 -6.12 -20.12 20.95
CA GLY A 30 -6.79 -20.74 19.79
C GLY A 30 -8.29 -20.41 19.63
N GLY A 31 -8.91 -19.69 20.57
CA GLY A 31 -10.28 -19.17 20.46
C GLY A 31 -10.30 -17.77 19.86
N LYS A 32 -11.47 -17.26 19.46
CA LYS A 32 -11.72 -15.89 18.97
C LYS A 32 -12.75 -15.20 19.85
N CYS A 33 -12.95 -13.89 19.70
CA CYS A 33 -14.15 -13.22 20.21
C CYS A 33 -15.38 -13.63 19.37
N ASP A 34 -15.80 -14.90 19.43
CA ASP A 34 -16.90 -15.45 18.64
C ASP A 34 -17.83 -16.37 19.47
N VAL A 35 -19.01 -16.65 18.91
CA VAL A 35 -20.05 -17.48 19.57
C VAL A 35 -19.56 -18.91 19.81
N LYS A 36 -18.62 -19.41 18.99
CA LYS A 36 -18.05 -20.76 19.14
C LYS A 36 -17.21 -20.83 20.42
N THR A 37 -16.36 -19.83 20.64
CA THR A 37 -15.53 -19.71 21.83
C THR A 37 -16.40 -19.44 23.04
N LEU A 38 -17.40 -18.56 22.94
CA LEU A 38 -18.39 -18.32 23.99
C LEU A 38 -19.06 -19.62 24.48
N ALA A 39 -19.52 -20.46 23.55
CA ALA A 39 -20.15 -21.73 23.88
C ALA A 39 -19.19 -22.69 24.60
N ARG A 40 -17.95 -22.79 24.12
CA ARG A 40 -16.90 -23.61 24.74
C ARG A 40 -16.58 -23.15 26.15
N GLU A 41 -16.33 -21.85 26.34
CA GLU A 41 -15.97 -21.27 27.65
C GLU A 41 -17.13 -21.32 28.64
N ALA A 42 -18.38 -21.28 28.15
CA ALA A 42 -19.56 -21.44 28.98
C ALA A 42 -19.92 -22.92 29.26
N GLY A 43 -19.24 -23.88 28.62
CA GLY A 43 -19.54 -25.31 28.73
C GLY A 43 -20.96 -25.67 28.28
N VAL A 44 -21.44 -25.01 27.22
CA VAL A 44 -22.77 -25.23 26.64
C VAL A 44 -22.62 -25.59 25.16
N ASP A 45 -23.51 -26.45 24.66
CA ASP A 45 -23.52 -26.81 23.25
C ASP A 45 -23.77 -25.58 22.35
N ARG A 46 -22.95 -25.42 21.30
CA ARG A 46 -23.02 -24.26 20.40
C ARG A 46 -24.39 -24.11 19.74
N THR A 47 -25.11 -25.20 19.46
CA THR A 47 -26.43 -25.13 18.82
C THR A 47 -27.48 -24.48 19.71
N ALA A 48 -27.26 -24.43 21.03
CA ALA A 48 -28.19 -23.82 21.98
C ALA A 48 -28.32 -22.29 21.83
N PHE A 49 -27.43 -21.66 21.05
CA PHE A 49 -27.42 -20.24 20.71
C PHE A 49 -28.18 -19.89 19.41
N TYR A 50 -28.72 -20.87 18.69
CA TYR A 50 -29.33 -20.65 17.37
C TYR A 50 -30.82 -21.03 17.33
N GLY A 51 -31.56 -20.43 16.40
CA GLY A 51 -32.99 -20.66 16.22
C GLY A 51 -33.81 -20.28 17.46
N THR A 52 -34.76 -21.14 17.85
CA THR A 52 -35.65 -20.96 19.00
C THR A 52 -35.12 -21.61 20.29
N ARG A 53 -33.81 -21.88 20.35
CA ARG A 53 -33.17 -22.57 21.47
C ARG A 53 -33.01 -21.64 22.70
N PRO A 54 -32.82 -22.21 23.91
CA PRO A 54 -32.88 -21.46 25.16
C PRO A 54 -31.94 -20.26 25.27
N TYR A 55 -30.78 -20.29 24.62
CA TYR A 55 -29.75 -19.26 24.74
C TYR A 55 -29.60 -18.39 23.48
N ALA A 56 -30.57 -18.45 22.55
CA ALA A 56 -30.52 -17.67 21.33
C ALA A 56 -30.47 -16.14 21.59
N HIS A 57 -31.14 -15.69 22.65
CA HIS A 57 -31.12 -14.28 23.07
C HIS A 57 -29.73 -13.83 23.53
N LEU A 58 -28.95 -14.71 24.17
CA LEU A 58 -27.58 -14.39 24.63
C LEU A 58 -26.61 -14.23 23.46
N ARG A 59 -26.83 -14.96 22.36
CA ARG A 59 -26.07 -14.74 21.12
C ARG A 59 -26.30 -13.33 20.57
N VAL A 60 -27.57 -12.92 20.48
CA VAL A 60 -27.96 -11.60 19.98
C VAL A 60 -27.39 -10.51 20.86
N GLU A 61 -27.43 -10.69 22.18
CA GLU A 61 -26.81 -9.79 23.13
C GLU A 61 -25.29 -9.66 22.91
N PHE A 62 -24.58 -10.79 22.81
CA PHE A 62 -23.14 -10.81 22.58
C PHE A 62 -22.76 -10.10 21.28
N GLU A 63 -23.43 -10.44 20.18
CA GLU A 63 -23.18 -9.82 18.86
C GLU A 63 -23.47 -8.31 18.88
N ARG A 64 -24.54 -7.89 19.56
CA ARG A 64 -24.85 -6.47 19.73
C ARG A 64 -23.76 -5.74 20.51
N ARG A 65 -23.29 -6.30 21.63
CA ARG A 65 -22.23 -5.71 22.45
C ARG A 65 -20.90 -5.67 21.69
N GLN A 66 -20.54 -6.75 21.00
CA GLN A 66 -19.35 -6.81 20.15
C GLN A 66 -19.39 -5.73 19.05
N LYS A 67 -20.53 -5.57 18.38
CA LYS A 67 -20.72 -4.55 17.36
C LYS A 67 -20.60 -3.13 17.93
N ALA A 68 -21.13 -2.90 19.14
CA ALA A 68 -20.99 -1.61 19.82
C ALA A 68 -19.53 -1.27 20.13
N LEU A 69 -18.74 -2.24 20.60
CA LEU A 69 -17.29 -2.05 20.83
C LEU A 69 -16.55 -1.74 19.52
N GLN A 70 -16.85 -2.49 18.45
CA GLN A 70 -16.27 -2.23 17.13
C GLN A 70 -16.61 -0.82 16.61
N GLN A 71 -17.86 -0.36 16.81
CA GLN A 71 -18.29 0.99 16.47
C GLN A 71 -17.59 2.06 17.30
N ALA A 72 -17.24 1.76 18.56
CA ALA A 72 -16.43 2.61 19.42
C ALA A 72 -14.92 2.58 19.07
N GLY A 73 -14.50 1.75 18.11
CA GLY A 73 -13.09 1.58 17.72
C GLY A 73 -12.32 0.59 18.58
N GLU A 74 -12.99 -0.11 19.50
CA GLU A 74 -12.40 -1.17 20.30
C GLU A 74 -12.50 -2.50 19.56
N ILE A 75 -11.37 -3.21 19.44
CA ILE A 75 -11.31 -4.54 18.84
C ILE A 75 -10.89 -5.52 19.94
N PRO A 76 -11.86 -6.24 20.55
CA PRO A 76 -11.57 -7.14 21.67
C PRO A 76 -10.61 -8.28 21.31
N ASP A 77 -10.65 -8.81 20.09
CA ASP A 77 -9.71 -9.85 19.66
C ASP A 77 -8.37 -9.20 19.23
N PRO A 78 -7.26 -9.42 19.98
CA PRO A 78 -5.98 -8.81 19.68
C PRO A 78 -5.44 -9.21 18.30
N ARG A 79 -5.81 -10.40 17.78
CA ARG A 79 -5.39 -10.83 16.45
C ARG A 79 -6.15 -10.11 15.36
N GLU A 80 -7.45 -9.84 15.55
CA GLU A 80 -8.20 -9.01 14.60
C GLU A 80 -7.64 -7.58 14.59
N ALA A 81 -7.29 -7.04 15.75
CA ALA A 81 -6.62 -5.75 15.85
C ALA A 81 -5.28 -5.76 15.10
N GLN A 82 -4.48 -6.81 15.26
CA GLN A 82 -3.22 -6.98 14.55
C GLN A 82 -3.43 -7.11 13.03
N ILE A 83 -4.42 -7.89 12.58
CA ILE A 83 -4.76 -8.03 11.16
C ILE A 83 -5.16 -6.67 10.58
N ALA A 84 -5.98 -5.89 11.28
CA ALA A 84 -6.38 -4.56 10.83
C ALA A 84 -5.18 -3.61 10.69
N ARG A 85 -4.29 -3.60 11.70
CA ARG A 85 -3.04 -2.82 11.64
C ARG A 85 -2.13 -3.24 10.48
N LEU A 86 -1.95 -4.55 10.29
CA LEU A 86 -1.13 -5.08 9.20
C LEU A 86 -1.71 -4.76 7.81
N LYS A 87 -3.04 -4.83 7.64
CA LYS A 87 -3.70 -4.41 6.40
C LYS A 87 -3.45 -2.94 6.12
N ALA A 88 -3.63 -2.06 7.11
CA ALA A 88 -3.38 -0.63 6.95
C ALA A 88 -1.90 -0.34 6.60
N ALA A 89 -0.96 -1.05 7.25
CA ALA A 89 0.45 -0.94 6.95
C ALA A 89 0.78 -1.41 5.51
N ASN A 90 0.21 -2.53 5.07
CA ASN A 90 0.39 -3.04 3.70
C ASN A 90 -0.17 -2.07 2.67
N THR A 91 -1.36 -1.51 2.88
CA THR A 91 -1.92 -0.48 1.99
C THR A 91 -0.97 0.71 1.86
N LYS A 92 -0.48 1.24 2.98
CA LYS A 92 0.46 2.37 2.99
C LYS A 92 1.79 2.04 2.30
N LEU A 93 2.30 0.83 2.47
CA LEU A 93 3.53 0.38 1.81
C LEU A 93 3.34 0.26 0.29
N ASN A 94 2.21 -0.28 -0.15
CA ASN A 94 1.89 -0.38 -1.58
C ASN A 94 1.75 1.00 -2.22
N GLU A 95 1.08 1.96 -1.55
CA GLU A 95 0.99 3.34 -2.02
C GLU A 95 2.36 4.00 -2.18
N ARG A 96 3.24 3.83 -1.18
CA ARG A 96 4.62 4.35 -1.24
C ARG A 96 5.44 3.68 -2.33
N LEU A 97 5.26 2.39 -2.55
CA LEU A 97 5.95 1.65 -3.60
C LEU A 97 5.52 2.17 -4.98
N ALA A 98 4.22 2.28 -5.22
CA ALA A 98 3.68 2.81 -6.48
C ALA A 98 4.20 4.23 -6.75
N GLN A 99 4.23 5.10 -5.73
CA GLN A 99 4.78 6.45 -5.86
C GLN A 99 6.28 6.43 -6.18
N SER A 100 7.04 5.54 -5.56
CA SER A 100 8.47 5.39 -5.83
C SER A 100 8.72 4.88 -7.25
N GLU A 101 7.95 3.91 -7.72
CA GLU A 101 8.04 3.37 -9.09
C GLU A 101 7.76 4.47 -10.11
N GLN A 102 6.68 5.24 -9.93
CA GLN A 102 6.37 6.38 -10.79
C GLN A 102 7.51 7.42 -10.81
N THR A 103 8.08 7.74 -9.64
CA THR A 103 9.19 8.71 -9.57
C THR A 103 10.43 8.18 -10.29
N VAL A 104 10.72 6.88 -10.19
CA VAL A 104 11.84 6.25 -10.89
C VAL A 104 11.63 6.29 -12.40
N ASP A 105 10.42 6.02 -12.87
CA ASP A 105 10.08 6.10 -14.30
C ASP A 105 10.27 7.52 -14.84
N GLU A 106 9.71 8.53 -14.15
CA GLU A 106 9.84 9.94 -14.53
C GLU A 106 11.31 10.40 -14.58
N LEU A 107 12.11 10.03 -13.57
CA LEU A 107 13.54 10.37 -13.53
C LEU A 107 14.33 9.64 -14.61
N THR A 108 13.96 8.40 -14.94
CA THR A 108 14.61 7.61 -15.99
C THR A 108 14.32 8.20 -17.37
N ASP A 109 13.08 8.58 -17.64
CA ASP A 109 12.69 9.26 -18.87
C ASP A 109 13.37 10.61 -19.01
N PHE A 110 13.37 11.41 -17.93
CA PHE A 110 14.06 12.70 -17.91
C PHE A 110 15.55 12.54 -18.21
N ARG A 111 16.23 11.60 -17.54
CA ARG A 111 17.65 11.32 -17.75
C ARG A 111 17.92 10.94 -19.21
N THR A 112 17.08 10.09 -19.79
CA THR A 112 17.22 9.64 -21.18
C THR A 112 17.12 10.82 -22.14
N GLN A 113 16.11 11.67 -21.97
CA GLN A 113 15.93 12.88 -22.80
C GLN A 113 17.09 13.87 -22.64
N ALA A 114 17.55 14.10 -21.41
CA ALA A 114 18.65 15.02 -21.13
C ALA A 114 19.95 14.56 -21.80
N LEU A 115 20.26 13.26 -21.73
CA LEU A 115 21.43 12.69 -22.38
C LEU A 115 21.35 12.78 -23.90
N ALA A 116 20.19 12.50 -24.49
CA ALA A 116 19.98 12.65 -25.94
C ALA A 116 20.17 14.10 -26.41
N ARG A 117 19.64 15.08 -25.66
CA ARG A 117 19.83 16.51 -25.96
C ARG A 117 21.29 16.93 -25.85
N LEU A 118 22.00 16.50 -24.82
CA LEU A 118 23.43 16.79 -24.65
C LEU A 118 24.28 16.19 -25.78
N ALA A 119 23.96 14.97 -26.21
CA ALA A 119 24.62 14.33 -27.35
C ALA A 119 24.40 15.13 -28.64
N ALA A 120 23.16 15.48 -28.95
CA ALA A 120 22.81 16.28 -30.13
C ALA A 120 23.48 17.67 -30.11
N GLN A 121 23.49 18.35 -28.96
CA GLN A 121 24.19 19.63 -28.81
C GLN A 121 25.70 19.49 -29.03
N ARG A 122 26.31 18.40 -28.53
CA ARG A 122 27.73 18.14 -28.73
C ARG A 122 28.05 17.91 -30.21
N GLU A 123 27.26 17.10 -30.90
CA GLU A 123 27.41 16.86 -32.34
C GLU A 123 27.31 18.17 -33.14
N GLU A 124 26.33 19.01 -32.80
CA GLU A 124 26.15 20.32 -33.44
C GLU A 124 27.34 21.26 -33.20
N ILE A 125 27.87 21.31 -31.98
CA ILE A 125 29.07 22.11 -31.67
C ILE A 125 30.27 21.62 -32.49
N VAL A 126 30.45 20.31 -32.65
CA VAL A 126 31.51 19.73 -33.47
C VAL A 126 31.34 20.15 -34.93
N ARG A 127 30.14 19.99 -35.50
CA ARG A 127 29.82 20.40 -36.87
C ARG A 127 30.10 21.88 -37.12
N LEU A 128 29.66 22.75 -36.21
CA LEU A 128 29.89 24.20 -36.33
C LEU A 128 31.38 24.57 -36.25
N ARG A 129 32.15 23.90 -35.40
CA ARG A 129 33.60 24.09 -35.31
C ARG A 129 34.32 23.67 -36.57
N GLU A 130 33.95 22.53 -37.16
CA GLU A 130 34.50 22.04 -38.43
C GLU A 130 34.20 23.02 -39.59
N ALA A 131 32.96 23.51 -39.68
CA ALA A 131 32.55 24.48 -40.68
C ALA A 131 33.33 25.81 -40.55
N ALA A 132 33.49 26.32 -39.32
CA ALA A 132 34.26 27.54 -39.07
C ALA A 132 35.75 27.38 -39.42
N ALA A 133 36.36 26.24 -39.08
CA ALA A 133 37.75 25.94 -39.45
C ALA A 133 37.94 25.89 -40.97
N GLY A 134 37.00 25.26 -41.70
CA GLY A 134 36.99 25.23 -43.17
C GLY A 134 36.89 26.61 -43.83
N THR A 135 36.15 27.53 -43.20
CA THR A 135 35.95 28.90 -43.71
C THR A 135 37.18 29.79 -43.47
N SER A 136 37.97 29.53 -42.42
CA SER A 136 39.21 30.27 -42.14
C SER A 136 40.37 29.97 -43.08
N ARG A 137 40.27 28.92 -43.93
CA ARG A 137 41.21 28.69 -45.04
C ARG A 137 40.94 29.69 -46.17
N VAL A 138 41.30 30.95 -45.92
CA VAL A 138 41.37 31.98 -46.96
C VAL A 138 42.54 31.62 -47.88
N SER A 139 42.25 31.07 -49.06
CA SER A 139 43.26 30.93 -50.11
C SER A 139 43.69 32.31 -50.59
N ARG A 140 44.98 32.64 -50.47
CA ARG A 140 45.53 33.82 -51.15
C ARG A 140 45.33 33.65 -52.66
N LEU A 141 44.56 34.56 -53.26
CA LEU A 141 44.46 34.66 -54.71
C LEU A 141 45.87 34.94 -55.28
N PRO A 142 46.29 34.28 -56.37
CA PRO A 142 47.58 34.54 -56.98
C PRO A 142 47.66 36.00 -57.42
N ALA A 143 48.79 36.65 -57.12
CA ALA A 143 49.02 38.04 -57.49
C ALA A 143 48.92 38.20 -59.02
N PRO A 144 48.26 39.26 -59.52
CA PRO A 144 48.15 39.47 -60.96
C PRO A 144 49.55 39.58 -61.56
N ARG A 145 49.85 38.72 -62.54
CA ARG A 145 51.05 38.85 -63.35
C ARG A 145 50.94 40.12 -64.16
N THR A 146 51.66 41.16 -63.76
CA THR A 146 51.89 42.35 -64.56
C THR A 146 52.65 41.94 -65.82
N THR A 147 51.92 41.72 -66.91
CA THR A 147 52.49 41.75 -68.25
C THR A 147 52.93 43.19 -68.52
N VAL A 148 54.23 43.44 -68.42
CA VAL A 148 54.84 44.68 -68.91
C VAL A 148 54.64 44.69 -70.43
N ILE A 149 53.67 45.47 -70.91
CA ILE A 149 53.55 45.81 -72.33
C ILE A 149 54.62 46.86 -72.59
N GLY A 150 55.80 46.38 -73.01
CA GLY A 150 56.89 47.23 -73.47
C GLY A 150 56.58 47.81 -74.86
N THR A 151 56.80 49.11 -74.98
CA THR A 151 56.49 50.00 -76.10
C THR A 151 57.42 49.81 -77.30
N CYS A 152 56.89 50.04 -78.50
CA CYS A 152 57.61 50.02 -79.78
C CYS A 152 58.81 50.98 -79.84
N SER A 153 59.93 50.51 -80.39
CA SER A 153 60.87 51.23 -81.28
C SER A 153 61.72 50.20 -82.03
#